data_AF-A0A0H0XRL9-F1
#
_entry.id   AF-A0A0H0XRL9-F1
#
_cell.length_a   1.000
_cell.length_b   1.000
_cell.length_c   1.000
_cell.angle_alpha   90.00
_cell.angle_beta   90.00
_cell.angle_gamma   90.00
#
_symmetry.space_group_name_H-M   'P 1'
#
loop_
_entity.id
_entity.type
_entity.pdbx_description
1 polymer ?
#
loop_
_entity_poly.entity_id
_entity_poly.type
_entity_poly.pdbx_seq_one_letter_code
_entity_poly.pdbx_strand_id
1 'polypeptide(L)'
;MAEFVTKIACLALLGAAGMALSNPVNAQSFDELDRLSDLTVNEESGIAAAQDQAARGLLLEALAALERVMAVYPESLNARMLHAFYLCAIDDQQGARVEINNMDEDDFGRQNLSELRARCPAASNEFRVLPAAPVQGGGKKG
;
A
#
# COMPACT_ATOMS: atom_id res chain seq x y z
N MET A 1 -25.16 -36.44 -27.21
CA MET A 1 -25.29 -35.12 -27.88
C MET A 1 -25.75 -33.99 -26.94
N ALA A 2 -26.51 -34.26 -25.87
CA ALA A 2 -26.96 -33.22 -24.93
C ALA A 2 -25.84 -32.55 -24.10
N GLU A 3 -24.80 -33.28 -23.68
CA GLU A 3 -23.71 -32.71 -22.85
C GLU A 3 -22.79 -31.73 -23.59
N PHE A 4 -22.71 -31.82 -24.91
CA PHE A 4 -21.85 -30.94 -25.71
C PHE A 4 -22.44 -29.53 -25.86
N VAL A 5 -23.78 -29.44 -25.86
CA VAL A 5 -24.51 -28.17 -26.02
C VAL A 5 -24.38 -27.31 -24.75
N THR A 6 -24.38 -27.92 -23.57
CA THR A 6 -24.24 -27.21 -22.28
C THR A 6 -22.86 -26.59 -22.09
N LYS A 7 -21.78 -27.23 -22.55
CA LYS A 7 -20.41 -26.70 -22.43
C LYS A 7 -20.16 -25.49 -23.34
N ILE A 8 -20.78 -25.46 -24.53
CA ILE A 8 -20.65 -24.33 -25.47
C ILE A 8 -21.41 -23.09 -24.95
N ALA A 9 -22.56 -23.28 -24.31
CA ALA A 9 -23.34 -22.19 -23.72
C ALA A 9 -22.59 -21.48 -22.58
N CYS A 10 -21.85 -22.22 -21.73
CA CYS A 10 -21.02 -21.61 -20.68
C CYS A 10 -19.82 -20.83 -21.25
N LEU A 11 -19.21 -21.29 -22.35
CA LEU A 11 -18.08 -20.58 -22.97
C LEU A 11 -18.53 -19.24 -23.60
N ALA A 12 -19.74 -19.17 -24.15
CA ALA A 12 -20.28 -17.95 -24.74
C ALA A 12 -20.62 -16.88 -23.68
N LEU A 13 -21.06 -17.27 -22.49
CA LEU A 13 -21.34 -16.35 -21.38
C LEU A 13 -20.06 -15.75 -20.76
N LEU A 14 -18.93 -16.47 -20.78
CA LEU A 14 -17.63 -15.91 -20.37
C LEU A 14 -17.04 -14.93 -21.40
N GLY A 15 -17.41 -15.03 -22.67
CA GLY A 15 -16.89 -14.15 -23.73
C GLY A 15 -17.47 -12.73 -23.73
N ALA A 16 -18.71 -12.55 -23.26
CA ALA A 16 -19.40 -11.25 -23.31
C ALA A 16 -19.05 -10.30 -22.14
N ALA A 17 -18.48 -10.80 -21.05
CA ALA A 17 -18.11 -9.98 -19.89
C ALA A 17 -16.78 -9.20 -20.08
N GLY A 18 -15.96 -9.56 -21.07
CA GLY A 18 -14.63 -8.96 -21.27
C GLY A 18 -14.62 -7.57 -21.91
N MET A 19 -15.70 -7.12 -22.55
CA MET A 19 -15.71 -5.86 -23.32
C MET A 19 -16.24 -4.65 -22.55
N ALA A 20 -16.73 -4.81 -21.32
CA ALA A 20 -17.35 -3.73 -20.55
C ALA A 20 -16.37 -2.97 -19.62
N LEU A 21 -15.08 -3.35 -19.57
CA LEU A 21 -14.11 -2.76 -18.63
C LEU A 21 -13.03 -1.89 -19.30
N SER A 22 -13.09 -1.64 -20.61
CA SER A 22 -12.19 -0.71 -21.28
C SER A 22 -12.66 0.74 -21.10
N ASN A 23 -12.82 1.19 -19.86
CA ASN A 23 -12.81 2.64 -19.61
C ASN A 23 -11.37 3.12 -19.84
N PRO A 24 -11.15 4.12 -20.71
CA PRO A 24 -9.83 4.69 -20.87
C PRO A 24 -9.39 5.25 -19.52
N VAL A 25 -8.33 4.68 -18.95
CA VAL A 25 -7.61 5.30 -17.84
C VAL A 25 -6.98 6.54 -18.44
N ASN A 26 -7.55 7.71 -18.18
CA ASN A 26 -6.92 8.97 -18.54
C ASN A 26 -5.66 9.07 -17.68
N ALA A 27 -4.50 8.97 -18.31
CA ALA A 27 -3.25 9.33 -17.66
C ALA A 27 -3.38 10.79 -17.19
N GLN A 28 -2.90 11.08 -15.98
CA GLN A 28 -2.81 12.44 -15.46
C GLN A 28 -2.00 13.30 -16.43
N SER A 29 -2.35 14.59 -16.56
CA SER A 29 -1.59 15.49 -17.43
C SER A 29 -0.21 15.76 -16.81
N PHE A 30 0.78 16.10 -17.65
CA PHE A 30 2.10 16.50 -17.15
C PHE A 30 1.99 17.71 -16.19
N ASP A 31 1.13 18.67 -16.49
CA ASP A 31 0.87 19.82 -15.61
C ASP A 31 0.33 19.41 -14.23
N GLU A 32 -0.45 18.34 -14.15
CA GLU A 32 -0.97 17.81 -12.88
C GLU A 32 0.12 17.08 -12.09
N LEU A 33 0.95 16.29 -12.78
CA LEU A 33 2.11 15.63 -12.17
C LEU A 33 3.13 16.64 -11.63
N ASP A 34 3.39 17.73 -12.35
CA ASP A 34 4.28 18.80 -11.91
C ASP A 34 3.73 19.49 -10.65
N ARG A 35 2.43 19.81 -10.62
CA ARG A 35 1.79 20.36 -9.42
C ARG A 35 1.87 19.42 -8.22
N LEU A 36 1.66 18.11 -8.43
CA LEU A 36 1.81 17.13 -7.36
C LEU A 36 3.25 17.05 -6.85
N SER A 37 4.23 17.17 -7.76
CA SER A 37 5.64 17.25 -7.39
C SER A 37 5.92 18.48 -6.53
N ASP A 38 5.49 19.66 -6.97
CA ASP A 38 5.68 20.94 -6.26
C ASP A 38 5.09 20.92 -4.85
N LEU A 39 3.92 20.30 -4.66
CA LEU A 39 3.29 20.18 -3.34
C LEU A 39 4.13 19.37 -2.34
N THR A 40 4.92 18.41 -2.82
CA THR A 40 5.75 17.54 -1.97
C THR A 40 7.14 18.11 -1.68
N VAL A 41 7.49 19.24 -2.29
CA VAL A 41 8.74 19.97 -2.00
C VAL A 41 8.72 20.60 -0.61
N ASN A 42 7.54 20.87 -0.04
CA ASN A 42 7.37 21.32 1.34
C ASN A 42 6.68 20.23 2.16
N GLU A 43 7.26 19.92 3.32
CA GLU A 43 6.81 18.80 4.18
C GLU A 43 5.34 18.96 4.60
N GLU A 44 4.97 20.12 5.14
CA GLU A 44 3.63 20.39 5.66
C GLU A 44 2.57 20.33 4.55
N SER A 45 2.82 20.98 3.40
CA SER A 45 1.88 20.95 2.29
C SER A 45 1.75 19.56 1.66
N GLY A 46 2.85 18.80 1.60
CA GLY A 46 2.82 17.43 1.08
C GLY A 46 2.02 16.48 1.98
N ILE A 47 2.19 16.59 3.30
CA ILE A 47 1.41 15.83 4.27
C ILE A 47 -0.08 16.21 4.20
N ALA A 48 -0.39 17.52 4.16
CA ALA A 48 -1.76 17.99 4.06
C ALA A 48 -2.44 17.50 2.77
N ALA A 49 -1.73 17.51 1.64
CA ALA A 49 -2.22 16.96 0.37
C ALA A 49 -2.50 15.45 0.46
N ALA A 50 -1.62 14.67 1.09
CA ALA A 50 -1.84 13.24 1.31
C ALA A 50 -3.07 12.97 2.19
N GLN A 51 -3.29 13.78 3.23
CA GLN A 51 -4.49 13.68 4.07
C GLN A 51 -5.78 14.02 3.31
N ASP A 52 -5.78 15.07 2.46
CA ASP A 52 -6.92 15.39 1.61
C ASP A 52 -7.24 14.25 0.63
N GLN A 53 -6.21 13.68 -0.01
CA GLN A 53 -6.36 12.53 -0.91
C GLN A 53 -6.96 11.33 -0.18
N ALA A 54 -6.44 10.98 0.99
CA ALA A 54 -6.97 9.89 1.80
C ALA A 54 -8.43 10.13 2.23
N ALA A 55 -8.78 11.35 2.63
CA ALA A 55 -10.15 11.73 2.99
C ALA A 55 -11.15 11.57 1.82
N ARG A 56 -10.65 11.64 0.58
CA ARG A 56 -11.43 11.42 -0.65
C ARG A 56 -11.44 9.96 -1.11
N GLY A 57 -10.85 9.05 -0.34
CA GLY A 57 -10.74 7.62 -0.67
C GLY A 57 -9.59 7.30 -1.63
N LEU A 58 -8.70 8.25 -1.91
CA LEU A 58 -7.56 8.12 -2.82
C LEU A 58 -6.31 7.67 -2.05
N LEU A 59 -6.39 6.48 -1.42
CA LEU A 59 -5.35 6.01 -0.50
C LEU A 59 -4.01 5.71 -1.18
N LEU A 60 -4.03 5.27 -2.45
CA LEU A 60 -2.80 4.98 -3.21
C LEU A 60 -2.08 6.27 -3.58
N GLU A 61 -2.84 7.31 -3.97
CA GLU A 61 -2.32 8.64 -4.25
C GLU A 61 -1.74 9.26 -2.97
N ALA A 62 -2.43 9.12 -1.83
CA ALA A 62 -1.96 9.58 -0.53
C ALA A 62 -0.64 8.91 -0.13
N LEU A 63 -0.50 7.60 -0.32
CA LEU A 63 0.75 6.87 -0.09
C LEU A 63 1.88 7.42 -0.98
N ALA A 64 1.64 7.54 -2.28
CA ALA A 64 2.63 8.08 -3.21
C ALA A 64 3.04 9.53 -2.89
N ALA A 65 2.12 10.35 -2.34
CA ALA A 65 2.45 11.68 -1.86
C ALA A 65 3.36 11.64 -0.62
N LEU A 66 3.05 10.76 0.35
CA LEU A 66 3.88 10.57 1.56
C LEU A 66 5.27 10.01 1.22
N GLU A 67 5.39 9.07 0.28
CA GLU A 67 6.67 8.55 -0.18
C GLU A 67 7.56 9.65 -0.77
N ARG A 68 6.98 10.57 -1.57
CA ARG A 68 7.72 11.74 -2.08
C ARG A 68 8.13 12.69 -0.95
N VAL A 69 7.24 12.94 0.01
CA VAL A 69 7.59 13.73 1.20
C VAL A 69 8.75 13.08 1.95
N MET A 70 8.70 11.78 2.23
CA MET A 70 9.78 11.06 2.93
C MET A 70 11.08 10.98 2.12
N ALA A 71 11.01 11.02 0.79
CA ALA A 71 12.20 11.09 -0.06
C ALA A 71 12.95 12.44 0.10
N VAL A 72 12.22 13.53 0.38
CA VAL A 72 12.79 14.86 0.64
C VAL A 72 13.07 15.09 2.14
N TYR A 73 12.20 14.55 3.00
CA TYR A 73 12.16 14.72 4.45
C TYR A 73 12.12 13.36 5.17
N PRO A 74 13.23 12.59 5.16
CA PRO A 74 13.24 11.21 5.69
C PRO A 74 12.95 11.11 7.19
N GLU A 75 13.21 12.19 7.94
CA GLU A 75 12.97 12.27 9.40
C GLU A 75 11.56 12.76 9.76
N SER A 76 10.66 12.92 8.79
CA SER A 76 9.29 13.36 9.05
C SER A 76 8.50 12.30 9.82
N LEU A 77 8.42 12.46 11.14
CA LEU A 77 7.68 11.55 12.01
C LEU A 77 6.20 11.43 11.60
N ASN A 78 5.58 12.57 11.26
CA ASN A 78 4.18 12.59 10.86
C ASN A 78 3.95 11.87 9.51
N ALA A 79 4.82 12.08 8.52
CA ALA A 79 4.70 11.39 7.24
C ALA A 79 4.86 9.87 7.40
N ARG A 80 5.84 9.42 8.19
CA ARG A 80 6.07 7.99 8.47
C ARG A 80 4.89 7.35 9.20
N MET A 81 4.32 8.04 10.20
CA MET A 81 3.16 7.54 10.94
C MET A 81 1.92 7.41 10.05
N LEU A 82 1.64 8.42 9.22
CA LEU A 82 0.53 8.37 8.26
C LEU A 82 0.75 7.31 7.19
N HIS A 83 1.99 7.12 6.72
CA HIS A 83 2.32 6.10 5.72
C HIS A 83 2.01 4.70 6.24
N ALA A 84 2.45 4.37 7.46
CA ALA A 84 2.10 3.11 8.12
C ALA A 84 0.58 2.93 8.29
N PHE A 85 -0.14 4.01 8.67
CA PHE A 85 -1.59 3.97 8.82
C PHE A 85 -2.31 3.70 7.49
N TYR A 86 -1.88 4.34 6.40
CA TYR A 86 -2.49 4.14 5.08
C TYR A 86 -2.15 2.80 4.43
N LEU A 87 -0.94 2.26 4.63
CA LEU A 87 -0.61 0.89 4.21
C LEU A 87 -1.57 -0.12 4.82
N CYS A 88 -1.85 0.05 6.11
CA CYS A 88 -2.79 -0.77 6.84
C CYS A 88 -4.24 -0.62 6.36
N ALA A 89 -4.65 0.60 5.98
CA ALA A 89 -5.98 0.87 5.44
C ALA A 89 -6.23 0.23 4.05
N ILE A 90 -5.17 -0.06 3.28
CA ILE A 90 -5.24 -0.77 1.99
C ILE A 90 -4.92 -2.27 2.11
N ASP A 91 -5.01 -2.83 3.31
CA ASP A 91 -4.68 -4.22 3.63
C ASP A 91 -3.21 -4.63 3.39
N ASP A 92 -2.28 -3.69 3.19
CA ASP A 92 -0.83 -3.98 3.22
C ASP A 92 -0.30 -4.03 4.65
N GLN A 93 -0.71 -5.09 5.35
CA GLN A 93 -0.33 -5.34 6.73
C GLN A 93 1.17 -5.64 6.88
N GLN A 94 1.81 -6.17 5.84
CA GLN A 94 3.25 -6.45 5.89
C GLN A 94 4.07 -5.17 5.77
N GLY A 95 3.73 -4.30 4.81
CA GLY A 95 4.34 -2.98 4.66
C GLY A 95 4.16 -2.15 5.93
N ALA A 96 2.92 -2.04 6.43
CA ALA A 96 2.63 -1.29 7.66
C ALA A 96 3.46 -1.79 8.86
N ARG A 97 3.61 -3.11 9.01
CA ARG A 97 4.43 -3.71 10.08
C ARG A 97 5.90 -3.34 9.95
N VAL A 98 6.47 -3.38 8.75
CA VAL A 98 7.87 -2.99 8.53
C VAL A 98 8.08 -1.54 8.94
N GLU A 99 7.19 -0.64 8.54
CA GLU A 99 7.26 0.77 8.91
C GLU A 99 7.17 0.97 10.43
N ILE A 100 6.17 0.37 11.08
CA ILE A 100 5.96 0.47 12.54
C ILE A 100 7.17 -0.06 13.32
N ASN A 101 7.81 -1.14 12.86
CA ASN A 101 8.98 -1.72 13.51
C ASN A 101 10.22 -0.85 13.40
N ASN A 102 10.26 0.07 12.42
CA ASN A 102 11.34 1.02 12.23
C ASN A 102 11.10 2.36 12.98
N MET A 103 10.00 2.48 13.74
CA MET A 103 9.69 3.68 14.54
C MET A 103 10.19 3.49 15.98
N ASP A 104 10.95 4.45 16.47
CA ASP A 104 11.40 4.46 17.87
C ASP A 104 10.28 4.94 18.80
N GLU A 105 10.19 4.35 20.00
CA GLU A 105 9.23 4.76 21.00
C GLU A 105 9.52 6.16 21.55
N ASP A 106 10.79 6.58 21.59
CA ASP A 106 11.17 7.90 22.10
C ASP A 106 10.70 9.03 21.17
N ASP A 107 10.71 8.80 19.85
CA ASP A 107 10.29 9.79 18.86
C ASP A 107 8.76 9.85 18.69
N PHE A 108 8.12 8.68 18.66
CA PHE A 108 6.69 8.58 18.35
C PHE A 108 5.80 8.52 19.60
N GLY A 109 6.37 8.17 20.75
CA GLY A 109 5.64 7.93 21.99
C GLY A 109 4.95 6.56 22.03
N ARG A 110 5.07 5.87 23.16
CA ARG A 110 4.46 4.55 23.41
C ARG A 110 2.97 4.49 23.06
N GLN A 111 2.22 5.52 23.42
CA GLN A 111 0.77 5.56 23.22
C GLN A 111 0.42 5.57 21.73
N ASN A 112 1.07 6.40 20.93
CA ASN A 112 0.80 6.51 19.49
C ASN A 112 1.16 5.21 18.76
N LEU A 113 2.32 4.62 19.08
CA LEU A 113 2.72 3.34 18.49
C LEU A 113 1.79 2.19 18.92
N SER A 114 1.33 2.18 20.17
CA SER A 114 0.35 1.20 20.64
C SER A 114 -0.98 1.35 19.91
N GLU A 115 -1.45 2.57 19.69
CA GLU A 115 -2.68 2.84 18.95
C GLU A 115 -2.54 2.42 17.48
N LEU A 116 -1.43 2.79 16.84
CA LEU A 116 -1.16 2.41 15.45
C LEU A 116 -1.12 0.88 15.28
N ARG A 117 -0.46 0.17 16.20
CA ARG A 117 -0.45 -1.31 16.22
C ARG A 117 -1.85 -1.90 16.44
N ALA A 118 -2.67 -1.28 17.30
CA ALA A 118 -4.04 -1.75 17.55
C ALA A 118 -4.94 -1.57 16.33
N ARG A 119 -4.73 -0.52 15.53
CA ARG A 119 -5.44 -0.27 14.27
C ARG A 119 -5.00 -1.21 13.14
N CYS A 120 -3.83 -1.83 13.28
CA CYS A 120 -3.22 -2.74 12.30
C CYS A 120 -3.04 -4.14 12.88
N PRO A 121 -4.12 -4.90 13.09
CA PRO A 121 -4.09 -6.12 13.90
C PRO A 121 -3.13 -7.19 13.37
N ALA A 122 -2.92 -7.30 12.05
CA ALA A 122 -1.96 -8.22 11.46
C ALA A 122 -0.49 -7.76 11.58
N ALA A 123 -0.23 -6.48 11.87
CA ALA A 123 1.08 -6.01 12.29
C ALA A 123 1.44 -6.49 13.71
N SER A 124 0.44 -6.86 14.52
CA SER A 124 0.62 -7.20 15.93
C SER A 124 0.79 -8.69 16.25
N ASN A 125 0.23 -9.64 15.46
CA ASN A 125 0.11 -11.02 15.99
C ASN A 125 0.15 -12.25 15.04
N GLU A 126 0.33 -12.16 13.72
CA GLU A 126 0.12 -13.34 12.84
C GLU A 126 1.32 -13.86 12.03
N PHE A 127 2.54 -13.35 12.28
CA PHE A 127 3.76 -13.96 11.72
C PHE A 127 4.64 -14.65 12.77
N ARG A 128 4.02 -15.17 13.83
CA ARG A 128 4.55 -16.38 14.46
C ARG A 128 4.04 -17.55 13.62
N VAL A 129 4.96 -18.18 12.86
CA VAL A 129 4.80 -19.48 12.18
C VAL A 129 4.21 -19.43 10.75
N LEU A 130 4.94 -18.85 9.81
CA LEU A 130 5.30 -19.66 8.65
C LEU A 130 6.69 -20.22 8.96
N PRO A 131 6.87 -21.54 9.15
CA PRO A 131 8.19 -22.10 9.37
C PRO A 131 9.06 -21.64 8.20
N ALA A 132 10.18 -20.99 8.52
CA ALA A 132 11.18 -20.65 7.52
C ALA A 132 11.42 -21.91 6.68
N ALA A 133 11.11 -21.84 5.39
CA ALA A 133 11.45 -22.93 4.49
C ALA A 133 12.95 -23.19 4.66
N PRO A 134 13.37 -24.44 4.88
CA PRO A 134 14.78 -24.73 5.08
C PRO A 134 15.54 -24.22 3.85
N VAL A 135 16.41 -23.24 4.06
CA VAL A 135 17.39 -22.82 3.07
C VAL A 135 18.24 -24.06 2.81
N GLN A 136 17.97 -24.74 1.68
CA GLN A 136 18.81 -25.85 1.24
C GLN A 136 20.20 -25.28 0.97
N GLY A 137 21.08 -25.43 1.95
CA GLY A 137 22.49 -25.12 1.84
C GLY A 137 23.08 -25.92 0.69
N GLY A 138 23.40 -25.23 -0.39
CA GLY A 138 24.17 -25.77 -1.51
C GLY A 138 25.52 -26.27 -0.99
N GLY A 139 25.67 -27.59 -0.95
CA GLY A 139 26.92 -28.25 -0.60
C GLY A 139 28.04 -27.80 -1.54
N LYS A 140 29.05 -27.15 -0.98
CA LYS A 140 30.34 -26.95 -1.63
C LYS A 140 31.06 -28.30 -1.58
N LYS A 141 31.12 -29.00 -2.72
CA LYS A 141 32.02 -30.14 -2.91
C LYS A 141 33.45 -29.60 -3.07
N GLY A 142 34.34 -30.07 -2.20
CA GLY A 142 35.79 -29.97 -2.32
C GLY A 142 36.38 -31.33 -2.08
#